data_AF-A0A7Y4R8J8-F1
#
_entry.id   AF-A0A7Y4R8J8-F1
#
_cell.length_a   1.000
_cell.length_b   1.000
_cell.length_c   1.000
_cell.angle_alpha   90.00
_cell.angle_beta   90.00
_cell.angle_gamma   90.00
#
_symmetry.space_group_name_H-M   'P 1'
#
loop_
_entity.id
_entity.type
_entity.pdbx_description
1 polymer ?
#
loop_
_entity_poly.entity_id
_entity_poly.type
_entity_poly.pdbx_seq_one_letter_code
_entity_poly.pdbx_strand_id
1 'polypeptide(L)'
;MKNFLLNVWSRFTEKEDHYDITELEEFSEEHHRAGLREIKRQSEEDVQARKNRNVEFVWCLVGNIVEEHPVGENKEIKRGTKHFSPGTKVYCFPPLWGDGYEKIYVIGRPRQSSRFIKVIIKSNLVTNWRLQKVFKPHIKQEMIKNNGWDETEESRERALTLLNSILKSRAGEKQNRKGNNVNFLHRLFTQFRKS
;
A
#
# COMPACT_ATOMS: atom_id res chain seq x y z
N MET A 1 14.40 3.66 -37.61
CA MET A 1 13.82 2.29 -37.59
C MET A 1 12.50 2.15 -38.35
N LYS A 2 11.77 3.23 -38.69
CA LYS A 2 10.52 3.15 -39.48
C LYS A 2 10.74 2.79 -40.97
N ASN A 3 11.87 3.18 -41.58
CA ASN A 3 12.16 2.91 -42.99
C ASN A 3 12.56 1.46 -43.30
N PHE A 4 12.82 0.62 -42.29
CA PHE A 4 13.26 -0.76 -42.52
C PHE A 4 12.07 -1.70 -42.77
N LEU A 5 10.93 -1.45 -42.13
CA LEU A 5 9.72 -2.28 -42.29
C LEU A 5 8.95 -1.95 -43.58
N LEU A 6 9.00 -0.69 -44.04
CA LEU A 6 8.39 -0.26 -45.31
C LEU A 6 9.03 -0.96 -46.53
N ASN A 7 10.35 -1.15 -46.52
CA ASN A 7 11.06 -1.81 -47.62
C ASN A 7 10.85 -3.34 -47.68
N VAL A 8 10.51 -3.98 -46.55
CA VAL A 8 10.26 -5.44 -46.50
C VAL A 8 8.89 -5.78 -47.06
N TRP A 9 7.89 -4.91 -46.85
CA TRP A 9 6.52 -5.16 -47.31
C TRP A 9 6.31 -4.79 -48.79
N SER A 10 6.98 -3.73 -49.28
CA SER A 10 6.98 -3.34 -50.71
C SER A 10 7.55 -4.42 -51.64
N ARG A 11 8.43 -5.31 -51.13
CA ARG A 11 9.04 -6.39 -51.92
C ARG A 11 8.16 -7.64 -52.06
N PHE A 12 7.00 -7.67 -51.40
CA PHE A 12 6.12 -8.84 -51.35
C PHE A 12 4.85 -8.71 -52.21
N THR A 13 4.59 -7.54 -52.82
CA THR A 13 3.41 -7.31 -53.65
C THR A 13 3.80 -6.62 -54.96
N GLU A 14 3.91 -7.41 -56.03
CA GLU A 14 4.15 -6.99 -57.42
C GLU A 14 2.92 -6.28 -58.04
N LYS A 15 2.41 -5.24 -57.37
CA LYS A 15 1.33 -4.41 -57.91
C LYS A 15 1.64 -2.94 -57.65
N GLU A 16 1.94 -2.21 -58.73
CA GLU A 16 1.87 -0.75 -58.80
C GLU A 16 0.40 -0.33 -58.73
N ASP A 17 -0.21 -0.45 -57.56
CA ASP A 17 -1.43 0.28 -57.23
C ASP A 17 -0.99 1.44 -56.33
N HIS A 18 -1.28 2.66 -56.76
CA HIS A 18 -0.97 3.89 -56.04
C HIS A 18 -1.86 3.96 -54.78
N TYR A 19 -1.46 3.28 -53.72
CA TYR A 19 -2.17 3.31 -52.43
C TYR A 19 -2.11 4.74 -51.87
N ASP A 20 -3.29 5.32 -51.64
CA ASP A 20 -3.41 6.62 -51.00
C ASP A 20 -2.84 6.51 -49.57
N ILE A 21 -1.84 7.33 -49.28
CA ILE A 21 -0.99 7.21 -48.07
C ILE A 21 -1.85 7.35 -46.80
N THR A 22 -2.95 8.08 -46.91
CA THR A 22 -3.98 8.28 -45.90
C THR A 22 -4.65 6.96 -45.46
N GLU A 23 -4.94 6.04 -46.38
CA GLU A 23 -5.60 4.76 -46.05
C GLU A 23 -4.65 3.81 -45.29
N LEU A 24 -3.35 3.84 -45.61
CA LEU A 24 -2.32 3.02 -44.93
C LEU A 24 -2.03 3.52 -43.51
N GLU A 25 -2.06 4.85 -43.29
CA GLU A 25 -1.92 5.44 -41.95
C GLU A 25 -3.16 5.17 -41.07
N GLU A 26 -4.37 5.28 -41.63
CA GLU A 26 -5.61 4.97 -40.93
C GLU A 26 -5.70 3.48 -40.52
N PHE A 27 -5.29 2.58 -41.41
CA PHE A 27 -5.25 1.13 -41.14
C PHE A 27 -4.27 0.76 -40.02
N SER A 28 -3.07 1.35 -40.03
CA SER A 28 -2.06 1.16 -38.98
C SER A 28 -2.55 1.67 -37.61
N GLU A 29 -3.21 2.83 -37.60
CA GLU A 29 -3.80 3.43 -36.40
C GLU A 29 -4.96 2.60 -35.85
N GLU A 30 -5.82 2.05 -36.71
CA GLU A 30 -6.93 1.20 -36.30
C GLU A 30 -6.45 -0.10 -35.65
N HIS A 31 -5.44 -0.77 -36.23
CA HIS A 31 -4.84 -1.97 -35.66
C HIS A 31 -4.16 -1.69 -34.30
N HIS A 32 -3.47 -0.55 -34.16
CA HIS A 32 -2.90 -0.14 -32.88
C HIS A 32 -3.99 0.10 -31.81
N ARG A 33 -5.07 0.82 -32.17
CA ARG A 33 -6.21 1.05 -31.28
C ARG A 33 -6.93 -0.24 -30.92
N ALA A 34 -7.09 -1.17 -31.87
CA ALA A 34 -7.68 -2.48 -31.62
C ALA A 34 -6.83 -3.29 -30.63
N GLY A 35 -5.49 -3.30 -30.81
CA GLY A 35 -4.57 -3.92 -29.86
C GLY A 35 -4.65 -3.31 -28.45
N LEU A 36 -4.71 -1.98 -28.33
CA LEU A 36 -4.87 -1.30 -27.04
C LEU A 36 -6.23 -1.62 -26.39
N ARG A 37 -7.32 -1.69 -27.17
CA ARG A 37 -8.64 -2.09 -26.69
C ARG A 37 -8.63 -3.51 -26.15
N GLU A 38 -7.98 -4.42 -26.84
CA GLU A 38 -7.87 -5.82 -26.43
C GLU A 38 -7.05 -6.00 -25.15
N ILE A 39 -5.90 -5.30 -25.04
CA ILE A 39 -5.10 -5.28 -23.81
C ILE A 39 -5.92 -4.74 -22.64
N LYS A 40 -6.67 -3.64 -22.87
CA LYS A 40 -7.53 -3.05 -21.85
C LYS A 40 -8.61 -4.04 -21.42
N ARG A 41 -9.31 -4.67 -22.37
CA ARG A 41 -10.35 -5.69 -22.12
C ARG A 41 -9.80 -6.84 -21.28
N GLN A 42 -8.69 -7.42 -21.69
CA GLN A 42 -8.04 -8.52 -20.95
C GLN A 42 -7.65 -8.08 -19.53
N SER A 43 -7.11 -6.86 -19.37
CA SER A 43 -6.78 -6.33 -18.05
C SER A 43 -8.02 -6.12 -17.15
N GLU A 44 -9.14 -5.70 -17.73
CA GLU A 44 -10.40 -5.50 -17.01
C GLU A 44 -11.01 -6.84 -16.59
N GLU A 45 -10.95 -7.86 -17.44
CA GLU A 45 -11.37 -9.22 -17.14
C GLU A 45 -10.52 -9.85 -16.04
N ASP A 46 -9.21 -9.71 -16.09
CA ASP A 46 -8.31 -10.22 -15.05
C ASP A 46 -8.57 -9.53 -13.71
N VAL A 47 -8.79 -8.21 -13.72
CA VAL A 47 -9.18 -7.44 -12.52
C VAL A 47 -10.52 -7.93 -11.97
N GLN A 48 -11.49 -8.20 -12.83
CA GLN A 48 -12.82 -8.65 -12.44
C GLN A 48 -12.80 -10.09 -11.90
N ALA A 49 -12.08 -10.99 -12.57
CA ALA A 49 -11.84 -12.35 -12.12
C ALA A 49 -11.20 -12.33 -10.73
N ARG A 50 -10.17 -11.50 -10.52
CA ARG A 50 -9.53 -11.32 -9.22
C ARG A 50 -10.50 -10.85 -8.14
N LYS A 51 -11.35 -9.86 -8.44
CA LYS A 51 -12.34 -9.32 -7.49
C LYS A 51 -13.41 -10.36 -7.10
N ASN A 52 -13.72 -11.29 -7.99
CA ASN A 52 -14.72 -12.33 -7.75
C ASN A 52 -14.13 -13.58 -7.08
N ARG A 53 -12.82 -13.65 -6.83
CA ARG A 53 -12.20 -14.78 -6.13
C ARG A 53 -12.69 -14.84 -4.69
N ASN A 54 -13.25 -15.99 -4.32
CA ASN A 54 -13.60 -16.30 -2.93
C ASN A 54 -12.46 -17.09 -2.29
N VAL A 55 -11.58 -16.39 -1.59
CA VAL A 55 -10.42 -16.97 -0.90
C VAL A 55 -10.79 -17.33 0.53
N GLU A 56 -10.21 -18.41 1.07
CA GLU A 56 -10.52 -18.86 2.44
C GLU A 56 -10.01 -17.87 3.50
N PHE A 57 -8.79 -17.37 3.30
CA PHE A 57 -8.15 -16.36 4.13
C PHE A 57 -7.32 -15.41 3.28
N VAL A 58 -6.88 -14.30 3.87
CA VAL A 58 -5.78 -13.50 3.34
C VAL A 58 -4.71 -13.37 4.42
N TRP A 59 -3.44 -13.31 4.03
CA TRP A 59 -2.40 -12.82 4.93
C TRP A 59 -2.66 -11.34 5.18
N CYS A 60 -2.47 -10.87 6.40
CA CYS A 60 -2.67 -9.44 6.68
C CYS A 60 -1.79 -9.00 7.82
N LEU A 61 -1.16 -7.84 7.63
CA LEU A 61 -0.52 -7.13 8.71
C LEU A 61 -1.59 -6.50 9.61
N VAL A 62 -1.61 -6.90 10.87
CA VAL A 62 -2.60 -6.49 11.86
C VAL A 62 -1.91 -5.75 12.98
N GLY A 63 -2.58 -4.71 13.49
CA GLY A 63 -2.15 -3.99 14.67
C GLY A 63 -3.33 -3.55 15.53
N ASN A 64 -3.00 -2.81 16.57
CA ASN A 64 -3.94 -2.21 17.50
C ASN A 64 -3.67 -0.71 17.57
N ILE A 65 -4.71 0.10 17.69
CA ILE A 65 -4.53 1.54 17.89
C ILE A 65 -3.88 1.81 19.24
N VAL A 66 -2.92 2.73 19.29
CA VAL A 66 -2.20 3.12 20.51
C VAL A 66 -3.14 3.63 21.59
N GLU A 67 -2.79 3.40 22.85
CA GLU A 67 -3.56 3.94 23.97
C GLU A 67 -3.53 5.46 23.99
N GLU A 68 -2.33 6.02 23.93
CA GLU A 68 -2.05 7.44 24.06
C GLU A 68 -0.93 7.87 23.12
N HIS A 69 -1.00 9.11 22.65
CA HIS A 69 0.04 9.74 21.84
C HIS A 69 0.02 11.26 22.00
N PRO A 70 1.17 11.94 21.91
CA PRO A 70 1.23 13.39 21.90
C PRO A 70 0.72 13.96 20.58
N VAL A 71 -0.03 15.05 20.63
CA VAL A 71 -0.60 15.76 19.48
C VAL A 71 -0.30 17.26 19.57
N GLY A 72 0.01 17.86 18.42
CA GLY A 72 0.28 19.29 18.31
C GLY A 72 1.63 19.70 18.91
N GLU A 73 1.93 20.99 18.81
CA GLU A 73 3.17 21.59 19.32
C GLU A 73 3.27 21.50 20.85
N ASN A 74 2.13 21.67 21.52
CA ASN A 74 2.01 21.58 22.98
C ASN A 74 2.11 20.13 23.52
N LYS A 75 2.21 19.13 22.63
CA LYS A 75 2.31 17.69 22.97
C LYS A 75 1.18 17.22 23.89
N GLU A 76 -0.04 17.70 23.66
CA GLU A 76 -1.23 17.25 24.38
C GLU A 76 -1.42 15.74 24.20
N ILE A 77 -1.59 15.01 25.30
CA ILE A 77 -1.77 13.55 25.24
C ILE A 77 -3.21 13.24 24.84
N LYS A 78 -3.37 12.61 23.67
CA LYS A 78 -4.68 12.16 23.18
C LYS A 78 -4.78 10.64 23.14
N ARG A 79 -5.99 10.15 23.42
CA ARG A 79 -6.29 8.72 23.44
C ARG A 79 -6.79 8.22 22.09
N GLY A 80 -6.20 7.14 21.57
CA GLY A 80 -6.60 6.51 20.31
C GLY A 80 -6.40 7.42 19.10
N THR A 81 -7.37 7.46 18.18
CA THR A 81 -7.38 8.41 17.06
C THR A 81 -8.74 9.11 16.95
N LYS A 82 -8.86 10.07 16.03
CA LYS A 82 -10.16 10.69 15.68
C LYS A 82 -11.22 9.64 15.32
N HIS A 83 -10.82 8.54 14.67
CA HIS A 83 -11.76 7.53 14.16
C HIS A 83 -11.88 6.30 15.05
N PHE A 84 -10.82 5.92 15.76
CA PHE A 84 -10.73 4.64 16.46
C PHE A 84 -10.46 4.82 17.95
N SER A 85 -11.11 3.99 18.76
CA SER A 85 -10.78 3.87 20.19
C SER A 85 -9.38 3.29 20.40
N PRO A 86 -8.72 3.60 21.52
CA PRO A 86 -7.59 2.83 22.04
C PRO A 86 -7.79 1.33 21.93
N GLY A 87 -6.74 0.59 21.56
CA GLY A 87 -6.76 -0.87 21.45
C GLY A 87 -7.52 -1.44 20.26
N THR A 88 -8.23 -0.61 19.48
CA THR A 88 -9.00 -1.08 18.31
C THR A 88 -8.12 -1.86 17.35
N LYS A 89 -8.53 -3.10 17.01
CA LYS A 89 -7.84 -3.91 16.01
C LYS A 89 -8.04 -3.31 14.61
N VAL A 90 -6.93 -3.09 13.91
CA VAL A 90 -6.91 -2.59 12.53
C VAL A 90 -6.21 -3.57 11.60
N TYR A 91 -6.70 -3.65 10.37
CA TYR A 91 -6.17 -4.46 9.28
C TYR A 91 -5.49 -3.54 8.28
N CYS A 92 -4.19 -3.69 8.09
CA CYS A 92 -3.37 -2.72 7.36
C CYS A 92 -3.11 -3.21 5.93
N PHE A 93 -3.32 -2.33 4.96
CA PHE A 93 -2.98 -2.58 3.55
C PHE A 93 -1.46 -2.59 3.32
N PRO A 94 -0.98 -3.11 2.18
CA PRO A 94 0.39 -2.90 1.72
C PRO A 94 0.75 -1.41 1.58
N PRO A 95 2.04 -1.05 1.51
CA PRO A 95 2.46 0.32 1.20
C PRO A 95 1.92 0.77 -0.15
N LEU A 96 1.29 1.94 -0.21
CA LEU A 96 0.65 2.46 -1.42
C LEU A 96 1.40 3.64 -2.06
N TRP A 97 2.15 4.42 -1.27
CA TRP A 97 2.66 5.74 -1.71
C TRP A 97 4.19 5.88 -1.71
N GLY A 98 4.94 4.81 -1.46
CA GLY A 98 6.40 4.88 -1.37
C GLY A 98 6.92 5.72 -0.19
N ASP A 99 6.06 6.04 0.79
CA ASP A 99 6.34 6.87 1.97
C ASP A 99 7.00 6.08 3.12
N GLY A 100 7.63 4.94 2.81
CA GLY A 100 8.20 4.06 3.84
C GLY A 100 7.18 3.51 4.83
N TYR A 101 5.88 3.51 4.49
CA TYR A 101 4.80 3.07 5.37
C TYR A 101 4.54 4.02 6.55
N GLU A 102 4.84 5.31 6.39
CA GLU A 102 4.50 6.35 7.37
C GLU A 102 2.98 6.57 7.48
N LYS A 103 2.27 6.58 6.34
CA LYS A 103 0.82 6.62 6.26
C LYS A 103 0.31 5.25 5.80
N ILE A 104 -0.73 4.79 6.45
CA ILE A 104 -1.25 3.43 6.27
C ILE A 104 -2.73 3.51 6.00
N TYR A 105 -3.15 2.89 4.90
CA TYR A 105 -4.57 2.63 4.67
C TYR A 105 -5.00 1.42 5.51
N VAL A 106 -6.00 1.61 6.36
CA VAL A 106 -6.44 0.59 7.32
C VAL A 106 -7.94 0.37 7.29
N ILE A 107 -8.35 -0.86 7.61
CA ILE A 107 -9.74 -1.24 7.90
C ILE A 107 -9.89 -1.43 9.41
N GLY A 108 -10.90 -0.81 10.02
CA GLY A 108 -11.16 -0.95 11.46
C GLY A 108 -12.60 -0.62 11.83
N ARG A 109 -13.00 -0.99 13.05
CA ARG A 109 -14.30 -0.59 13.62
C ARG A 109 -14.15 0.76 14.33
N PRO A 110 -14.83 1.82 13.90
CA PRO A 110 -14.73 3.13 14.53
C PRO A 110 -15.39 3.15 15.92
N ARG A 111 -15.07 4.16 16.72
CA ARG A 111 -15.60 4.29 18.09
C ARG A 111 -17.14 4.38 18.16
N GLN A 112 -17.76 5.02 17.17
CA GLN A 112 -19.19 5.38 17.21
C GLN A 112 -20.07 4.55 16.25
N SER A 113 -19.53 3.52 15.60
CA SER A 113 -20.30 2.69 14.68
C SER A 113 -19.82 1.24 14.68
N SER A 114 -20.74 0.32 14.47
CA SER A 114 -20.47 -1.11 14.34
C SER A 114 -19.92 -1.50 12.96
N ARG A 115 -20.06 -0.63 11.96
CA ARG A 115 -19.62 -0.88 10.58
C ARG A 115 -18.13 -0.59 10.42
N PHE A 116 -17.44 -1.44 9.68
CA PHE A 116 -16.05 -1.19 9.34
C PHE A 116 -15.92 0.06 8.46
N ILE A 117 -14.86 0.82 8.70
CA ILE A 117 -14.46 1.96 7.86
C ILE A 117 -13.06 1.73 7.33
N LYS A 118 -12.75 2.41 6.22
CA LYS A 118 -11.42 2.47 5.63
C LYS A 118 -10.88 3.88 5.73
N VAL A 119 -9.73 4.06 6.37
CA VAL A 119 -9.14 5.38 6.60
C VAL A 119 -7.62 5.32 6.52
N ILE A 120 -6.99 6.46 6.24
CA ILE A 120 -5.54 6.61 6.28
C ILE A 120 -5.15 7.11 7.68
N ILE A 121 -4.22 6.42 8.34
CA ILE A 121 -3.68 6.83 9.64
C ILE A 121 -2.15 6.80 9.62
N LYS A 122 -1.51 7.50 10.56
CA LYS A 122 -0.05 7.41 10.73
C LYS A 122 0.33 6.06 11.37
N SER A 123 1.41 5.46 10.91
CA SER A 123 1.95 4.18 11.41
C SER A 123 2.28 4.19 12.89
N ASN A 124 2.76 5.34 13.40
CA ASN A 124 3.07 5.51 14.81
C ASN A 124 1.82 5.46 15.73
N LEU A 125 0.60 5.53 15.18
CA LEU A 125 -0.65 5.36 15.92
C LEU A 125 -1.11 3.90 16.01
N VAL A 126 -0.31 2.98 15.49
CA VAL A 126 -0.56 1.54 15.55
C VAL A 126 0.54 0.86 16.38
N THR A 127 0.17 -0.12 17.19
CA THR A 127 1.03 -0.93 18.05
C THR A 127 0.67 -2.41 17.92
N ASN A 128 1.41 -3.29 18.60
CA ASN A 128 1.18 -4.74 18.61
C ASN A 128 1.10 -5.35 17.20
N TRP A 129 2.03 -4.92 16.34
CA TRP A 129 2.16 -5.38 14.96
C TRP A 129 2.38 -6.89 14.90
N ARG A 130 1.65 -7.54 14.02
CA ARG A 130 1.74 -8.99 13.80
C ARG A 130 1.18 -9.37 12.44
N LEU A 131 1.73 -10.41 11.84
CA LEU A 131 1.17 -11.05 10.65
C LEU A 131 0.13 -12.09 11.09
N GLN A 132 -1.06 -12.08 10.50
CA GLN A 132 -2.11 -13.06 10.79
C GLN A 132 -2.82 -13.53 9.51
N LYS A 133 -3.31 -14.78 9.51
CA LYS A 133 -4.35 -15.21 8.57
C LYS A 133 -5.69 -14.59 8.99
N VAL A 134 -6.39 -13.96 8.05
CA VAL A 134 -7.68 -13.30 8.30
C VAL A 134 -8.78 -13.97 7.50
N PHE A 135 -9.75 -14.53 8.23
CA PHE A 135 -10.87 -15.29 7.65
C PHE A 135 -12.17 -14.45 7.50
N LYS A 136 -12.21 -13.24 8.07
CA LYS A 136 -13.42 -12.41 8.10
C LYS A 136 -13.86 -12.04 6.67
N PRO A 137 -15.07 -12.43 6.20
CA PRO A 137 -15.49 -12.25 4.81
C PRO A 137 -15.34 -10.82 4.30
N HIS A 138 -15.85 -9.84 5.05
CA HIS A 138 -15.76 -8.43 4.68
C HIS A 138 -14.31 -7.94 4.53
N ILE A 139 -13.40 -8.36 5.41
CA ILE A 139 -12.00 -7.94 5.36
C ILE A 139 -11.28 -8.57 4.18
N LYS A 140 -11.51 -9.87 3.92
CA LYS A 140 -10.95 -10.57 2.76
C LYS A 140 -11.39 -9.92 1.45
N GLN A 141 -12.69 -9.68 1.30
CA GLN A 141 -13.25 -9.04 0.10
C GLN A 141 -12.68 -7.64 -0.11
N GLU A 142 -12.58 -6.82 0.94
CA GLU A 142 -11.98 -5.49 0.82
C GLU A 142 -10.49 -5.55 0.49
N MET A 143 -9.72 -6.50 1.04
CA MET A 143 -8.31 -6.65 0.67
C MET A 143 -8.17 -7.02 -0.81
N ILE A 144 -8.87 -8.06 -1.28
CA ILE A 144 -8.80 -8.50 -2.67
C ILE A 144 -9.29 -7.42 -3.64
N LYS A 145 -10.39 -6.73 -3.32
CA LYS A 145 -11.00 -5.71 -4.19
C LYS A 145 -10.13 -4.47 -4.37
N ASN A 146 -9.36 -4.10 -3.35
CA ASN A 146 -8.56 -2.87 -3.34
C ASN A 146 -7.05 -3.18 -3.43
N ASN A 147 -6.67 -4.28 -4.09
CA ASN A 147 -5.28 -4.70 -4.33
C ASN A 147 -4.42 -4.72 -3.06
N GLY A 148 -5.02 -5.19 -1.97
CA GLY A 148 -4.36 -5.41 -0.69
C GLY A 148 -3.59 -6.73 -0.67
N TRP A 149 -3.48 -7.32 0.51
CA TRP A 149 -2.88 -8.63 0.70
C TRP A 149 -3.82 -9.75 0.24
N ASP A 150 -3.25 -10.88 -0.16
CA ASP A 150 -3.98 -12.08 -0.57
C ASP A 150 -3.48 -13.35 0.17
N GLU A 151 -3.93 -14.53 -0.26
CA GLU A 151 -3.60 -15.84 0.32
C GLU A 151 -2.22 -16.37 -0.07
N THR A 152 -1.55 -15.71 -1.03
CA THR A 152 -0.30 -16.21 -1.62
C THR A 152 0.87 -16.12 -0.64
N GLU A 153 1.87 -16.98 -0.85
CA GLU A 153 3.11 -16.93 -0.07
C GLU A 153 3.89 -15.63 -0.33
N GLU A 154 3.83 -15.08 -1.55
CA GLU A 154 4.45 -13.78 -1.86
C GLU A 154 3.86 -12.66 -0.97
N SER A 155 2.54 -12.61 -0.82
CA SER A 155 1.89 -11.67 0.11
C SER A 155 2.38 -11.87 1.55
N ARG A 156 2.54 -13.12 1.99
CA ARG A 156 3.06 -13.44 3.33
C ARG A 156 4.48 -12.94 3.51
N GLU A 157 5.39 -13.23 2.58
CA GLU A 157 6.81 -12.84 2.65
C GLU A 157 6.99 -11.33 2.62
N ARG A 158 6.23 -10.64 1.76
CA ARG A 158 6.22 -9.18 1.68
C ARG A 158 5.71 -8.56 2.99
N ALA A 159 4.61 -9.08 3.54
CA ALA A 159 4.07 -8.60 4.80
C ALA A 159 5.02 -8.89 5.98
N LEU A 160 5.74 -10.02 5.96
CA LEU A 160 6.74 -10.38 6.97
C LEU A 160 7.97 -9.48 6.91
N THR A 161 8.47 -9.21 5.70
CA THR A 161 9.56 -8.25 5.45
C THR A 161 9.19 -6.86 5.99
N LEU A 162 7.97 -6.41 5.69
CA LEU A 162 7.46 -5.13 6.19
C LEU A 162 7.35 -5.12 7.72
N LEU A 163 6.81 -6.18 8.33
CA LEU A 163 6.73 -6.32 9.79
C LEU A 163 8.10 -6.19 10.44
N ASN A 164 9.11 -6.91 9.92
CA ASN A 164 10.47 -6.86 10.45
C ASN A 164 11.09 -5.45 10.33
N SER A 165 10.84 -4.76 9.22
CA SER A 165 11.27 -3.36 9.05
C SER A 165 10.65 -2.43 10.10
N ILE A 166 9.34 -2.56 10.35
CA ILE A 166 8.62 -1.78 11.37
C ILE A 166 9.16 -2.06 12.78
N LEU A 167 9.44 -3.33 13.10
CA LEU A 167 9.96 -3.70 14.41
C LEU A 167 11.39 -3.18 14.62
N LYS A 168 12.22 -3.23 13.57
CA LYS A 168 13.60 -2.72 13.60
C LYS A 168 13.64 -1.20 13.80
N SER A 169 12.82 -0.44 13.06
CA SER A 169 12.77 1.03 13.21
C SER A 169 12.36 1.45 14.62
N ARG A 170 11.36 0.78 15.19
CA ARG A 170 10.88 1.04 16.57
C ARG A 170 11.87 0.65 17.65
N ALA A 171 12.65 -0.41 17.45
CA ALA A 171 13.70 -0.79 18.39
C ALA A 171 14.79 0.30 18.45
N GLY A 172 15.20 0.84 17.30
CA GLY A 172 16.16 1.94 17.21
C GLY A 172 15.67 3.23 17.89
N GLU A 173 14.40 3.60 17.70
CA GLU A 173 13.81 4.76 18.37
C GLU A 173 13.84 4.65 19.90
N LYS A 174 13.54 3.47 20.46
CA LYS A 174 13.58 3.25 21.91
C LYS A 174 14.98 3.44 22.49
N GLN A 175 16.01 2.97 21.78
CA GLN A 175 17.41 3.13 22.21
C GLN A 175 17.84 4.60 22.16
N ASN A 176 17.51 5.30 21.07
CA ASN A 176 17.86 6.71 20.90
C ASN A 176 17.17 7.61 21.95
N ARG A 177 15.89 7.36 22.27
CA ARG A 177 15.18 8.06 23.36
C ARG A 177 15.81 7.84 24.73
N LYS A 178 16.24 6.61 25.05
CA LYS A 178 16.95 6.33 26.31
C LYS A 178 18.29 7.07 26.38
N GLY A 179 19.09 7.04 25.31
CA GLY A 179 20.36 7.77 25.24
C GLY A 179 20.19 9.29 25.40
N ASN A 180 19.18 9.88 24.75
CA ASN A 180 18.91 11.31 24.84
C ASN A 180 18.43 11.72 26.24
N ASN A 181 17.60 10.91 26.91
CA ASN A 181 17.20 11.19 28.30
C ASN A 181 18.38 11.11 29.27
N VAL A 182 19.28 10.13 29.12
CA VAL A 182 20.48 10.03 29.97
C VAL A 182 21.39 11.24 29.74
N ASN A 183 21.59 11.66 28.49
CA ASN A 183 22.38 12.85 28.16
C ASN A 183 21.75 14.15 28.68
N PHE A 184 20.42 14.27 28.64
CA PHE A 184 19.70 15.42 29.19
C PHE A 184 19.81 15.50 30.71
N LEU A 185 19.58 14.39 31.42
CA LEU A 185 19.76 14.31 32.86
C LEU A 185 21.21 14.59 33.27
N HIS A 186 22.19 14.05 32.54
CA HIS A 186 23.60 14.33 32.81
C HIS A 186 23.90 15.83 32.68
N ARG A 187 23.44 16.51 31.62
CA ARG A 187 23.61 17.96 31.46
C ARG A 187 22.96 18.77 32.58
N LEU A 188 21.75 18.40 33.01
CA LEU A 188 21.10 19.03 34.17
C LEU A 188 21.92 18.86 35.45
N PHE A 189 22.40 17.64 35.72
CA PHE A 189 23.25 17.37 36.89
C PHE A 189 24.60 18.11 36.83
N THR A 190 25.21 18.27 35.66
CA THR A 190 26.46 19.05 35.54
C THR A 190 26.24 20.55 35.74
N GLN A 191 25.07 21.07 35.37
CA GLN A 191 24.73 22.48 35.51
C GLN A 191 24.36 22.85 36.96
N PHE A 192 23.69 21.95 37.69
CA PHE A 192 23.39 22.13 39.12
C PHE A 192 24.61 22.00 40.05
N ARG A 193 25.70 21.35 39.61
CA ARG A 193 26.91 21.13 40.43
C ARG A 193 27.95 22.27 40.31
N LYS A 194 27.66 23.31 39.51
CA LYS A 194 28.51 24.49 39.30
C LYS A 194 27.93 25.79 39.88
N SER A 195 26.83 25.71 40.64
CA SER A 195 26.30 26.80 41.48
C SER A 195 26.57 26.51 42.94
#